data_AF-A0A1B6IVP9-F1
#
_entry.id   AF-A0A1B6IVP9-F1
#
_cell.length_a   1.000
_cell.length_b   1.000
_cell.length_c   1.000
_cell.angle_alpha   90.00
_cell.angle_beta   90.00
_cell.angle_gamma   90.00
#
_symmetry.space_group_name_H-M   'P 1'
#
loop_
_entity.id
_entity.type
_entity.pdbx_description
1 polymer ?
#
loop_
_entity_poly.entity_id
_entity_poly.type
_entity_poly.pdbx_seq_one_letter_code
_entity_poly.pdbx_strand_id
1 'polypeptide(L)'
;VTESRVRADEHWAPIYQFCTPCSVNFSIIAKMETLARDQQYIIERAGISDILTPARMKAQNQVRVGLHTADLVTKYYSRLSRELIHRLVTMYAMDFEMFGYNSSQYYDMVLF
;
A
#
# COMPACT_ATOMS: atom_id res chain seq x y z
N VAL A 1 -25.39 -24.06 -13.32
CA VAL A 1 -24.63 -24.13 -12.06
C VAL A 1 -24.29 -22.71 -11.69
N THR A 2 -24.93 -22.19 -10.66
CA THR A 2 -24.72 -20.82 -10.16
C THR A 2 -23.30 -20.71 -9.64
N GLU A 3 -22.42 -20.01 -10.35
CA GLU A 3 -21.12 -19.60 -9.82
C GLU A 3 -21.37 -18.73 -8.59
N SER A 4 -21.20 -19.31 -7.41
CA SER A 4 -21.03 -18.53 -6.19
C SER A 4 -19.88 -17.58 -6.45
N ARG A 5 -20.14 -16.27 -6.48
CA ARG A 5 -19.08 -15.27 -6.43
C ARG A 5 -18.23 -15.62 -5.21
N VAL A 6 -17.04 -16.17 -5.43
CA VAL A 6 -16.08 -16.39 -4.35
C VAL A 6 -15.84 -15.00 -3.78
N ARG A 7 -16.35 -14.75 -2.58
CA ARG A 7 -16.14 -13.48 -1.90
C ARG A 7 -14.65 -13.41 -1.66
N ALA A 8 -13.96 -12.53 -2.40
CA ALA A 8 -12.55 -12.28 -2.16
C ALA A 8 -12.40 -11.90 -0.69
N ASP A 9 -11.40 -12.49 -0.04
CA ASP A 9 -11.04 -12.09 1.32
C ASP A 9 -10.84 -10.57 1.33
N GLU A 10 -11.52 -9.90 2.24
CA GLU A 10 -11.54 -8.44 2.33
C GLU A 10 -10.14 -7.84 2.52
N HIS A 11 -9.19 -8.61 3.08
CA HIS A 11 -7.80 -8.18 3.25
C HIS A 11 -7.00 -8.22 1.94
N TRP A 12 -7.46 -8.99 0.95
CA TRP A 12 -6.79 -9.20 -0.34
C TRP A 12 -7.62 -8.71 -1.53
N ALA A 13 -8.78 -8.10 -1.27
CA ALA A 13 -9.59 -7.51 -2.30
C ALA A 13 -8.92 -6.21 -2.82
N PRO A 14 -8.92 -5.96 -4.14
CA PRO A 14 -8.48 -4.68 -4.68
C PRO A 14 -9.25 -3.52 -4.06
N ILE A 15 -8.56 -2.42 -3.77
CA ILE A 15 -9.12 -1.25 -3.07
C ILE A 15 -10.24 -0.61 -3.89
N TYR A 16 -10.09 -0.56 -5.22
CA TYR A 16 -11.13 -0.04 -6.11
C TYR A 16 -12.46 -0.79 -5.99
N GLN A 17 -12.44 -2.08 -5.61
CA GLN A 17 -13.65 -2.89 -5.41
C GLN A 17 -14.21 -2.76 -4.00
N PHE A 18 -13.35 -2.67 -2.98
CA PHE A 18 -13.77 -2.73 -1.58
C PHE A 18 -14.12 -1.35 -1.00
N CYS A 19 -13.27 -0.33 -1.20
CA CYS A 19 -13.41 0.96 -0.53
C CYS A 19 -14.28 1.97 -1.30
N THR A 20 -14.74 1.63 -2.51
CA THR A 20 -15.52 2.53 -3.39
C THR A 20 -14.95 3.96 -3.43
N PRO A 21 -13.65 4.12 -3.75
CA PRO A 21 -12.95 5.38 -3.46
C PRO A 21 -13.52 6.59 -4.22
N CYS A 22 -14.23 6.38 -5.33
CA CYS A 22 -14.94 7.45 -6.04
C CYS A 22 -16.20 7.96 -5.32
N SER A 23 -16.70 7.23 -4.32
CA SER A 23 -17.89 7.62 -3.54
C SER A 23 -17.56 8.51 -2.36
N VAL A 24 -16.28 8.72 -2.06
CA VAL A 24 -15.80 9.54 -0.94
C VAL A 24 -14.98 10.70 -1.48
N ASN A 25 -15.29 11.92 -1.03
CA ASN A 25 -14.52 13.09 -1.39
C ASN A 25 -13.28 13.22 -0.50
N PHE A 26 -12.24 12.46 -0.81
CA PHE A 26 -10.99 12.49 -0.05
C PHE A 26 -10.33 13.87 -0.15
N SER A 27 -10.06 14.47 1.02
CA SER A 27 -9.31 15.73 1.09
C SER A 27 -7.79 15.53 0.99
N ILE A 28 -7.32 14.31 1.26
CA ILE A 28 -5.90 13.93 1.31
C ILE A 28 -5.78 12.46 0.87
N ILE A 29 -4.81 12.16 0.01
CA ILE A 29 -4.34 10.81 -0.30
C ILE A 29 -2.87 10.75 0.13
N ALA A 30 -2.55 9.88 1.09
CA ALA A 30 -1.20 9.72 1.63
C ALA A 30 -0.53 8.44 1.09
N LYS A 31 0.80 8.43 1.07
CA LYS A 31 1.59 7.26 0.62
C LYS A 31 2.54 6.78 1.71
N MET A 32 2.79 5.47 1.74
CA MET A 32 3.71 4.88 2.72
C MET A 32 5.15 5.35 2.51
N GLU A 33 5.55 5.55 1.24
CA GLU A 33 6.86 6.04 0.84
C GLU A 33 7.13 7.46 1.36
N THR A 34 6.07 8.25 1.57
CA THR A 34 6.14 9.64 2.01
C THR A 34 5.45 9.86 3.35
N LEU A 35 5.25 8.79 4.13
CA LEU A 35 4.43 8.77 5.33
C LEU A 35 4.80 9.87 6.33
N ALA A 36 6.10 10.08 6.58
CA ALA A 36 6.55 11.09 7.53
C ALA A 36 6.15 12.52 7.12
N ARG A 37 6.25 12.83 5.82
CA ARG A 37 5.84 14.13 5.27
C ARG A 37 4.32 14.27 5.28
N ASP A 38 3.62 13.23 4.85
CA ASP A 38 2.16 13.25 4.73
C ASP A 38 1.50 13.33 6.13
N GLN A 39 2.07 12.66 7.14
CA GLN A 39 1.68 12.79 8.55
C GLN A 39 1.84 14.22 9.06
N GLN A 40 2.98 14.85 8.80
CA GLN A 40 3.22 16.24 9.21
C GLN A 40 2.19 17.18 8.59
N TYR A 41 1.95 17.04 7.28
CA TYR A 41 0.94 17.83 6.57
C TYR A 41 -0.47 17.65 7.16
N ILE A 42 -0.87 16.43 7.49
CA ILE A 42 -2.17 16.13 8.11
C ILE A 42 -2.30 16.82 9.48
N ILE A 43 -1.25 16.76 10.31
CA ILE A 43 -1.24 17.36 11.65
C ILE A 43 -1.37 18.88 11.57
N GLU A 44 -0.60 19.52 10.69
CA GLU A 44 -0.65 20.97 10.49
C GLU A 44 -2.02 21.40 9.97
N ARG A 45 -2.56 20.68 8.97
CA ARG A 45 -3.89 20.97 8.41
C ARG A 45 -5.02 20.78 9.42
N ALA A 46 -4.87 19.85 10.37
CA ALA A 46 -5.83 19.62 11.43
C ALA A 46 -5.70 20.61 12.61
N GLY A 47 -4.65 21.43 12.66
CA GLY A 47 -4.43 22.40 13.74
C GLY A 47 -4.08 21.75 15.08
N ILE A 48 -3.49 20.54 15.07
CA ILE A 48 -3.20 19.75 16.28
C ILE A 48 -1.70 19.60 16.57
N SER A 49 -0.87 20.46 16.00
CA SER A 49 0.60 20.43 16.15
C SER A 49 1.08 20.49 17.60
N ASP A 50 0.30 21.12 18.49
CA ASP A 50 0.62 21.21 19.92
C ASP A 50 0.42 19.88 20.67
N ILE A 51 -0.43 18.99 20.13
CA ILE A 51 -0.75 17.68 20.70
C ILE A 51 0.19 16.62 20.13
N LEU A 52 0.33 16.60 18.80
CA LEU A 52 1.12 15.63 18.05
C LEU A 52 2.36 16.30 17.45
N THR A 53 3.46 16.26 18.20
CA THR A 53 4.74 16.76 17.72
C THR A 53 5.50 15.68 16.94
N PRO A 54 6.38 16.06 15.98
CA PRO A 54 7.23 15.11 15.26
C PRO A 54 8.06 14.21 16.19
N ALA A 55 8.47 14.73 17.34
CA ALA A 55 9.20 13.98 18.36
C ALA A 55 8.35 12.86 19.00
N ARG A 56 7.06 13.11 19.26
CA ARG A 56 6.13 12.09 19.77
C ARG A 56 5.83 11.00 18.73
N MET A 57 5.75 11.35 17.44
CA MET A 57 5.52 10.38 16.37
C MET A 57 6.72 9.46 16.11
N LYS A 58 7.94 10.02 16.12
CA LYS A 58 9.19 9.24 15.93
C LYS A 58 9.43 8.19 17.02
N ALA A 59 8.85 8.35 18.21
CA ALA A 59 8.98 7.37 19.29
C ALA A 59 8.17 6.09 19.07
N GLN A 60 7.14 6.11 18.19
CA GLN A 60 6.20 5.00 18.02
C GLN A 60 6.54 4.06 16.85
N ASN A 61 7.21 4.55 15.79
CA ASN A 61 7.50 3.79 14.57
C ASN A 61 8.97 3.33 14.45
N GLN A 62 9.64 3.08 15.58
CA GLN A 62 10.96 2.45 15.53
C GLN A 62 10.77 0.95 15.33
N VAL A 63 11.14 0.44 14.16
CA VAL A 63 11.40 -1.00 13.99
C VAL A 63 12.57 -1.32 14.91
N ARG A 64 12.25 -1.83 16.11
CA ARG A 64 13.24 -2.04 17.18
C ARG A 64 14.23 -3.16 16.82
N VAL A 65 13.81 -4.14 16.02
CA VAL A 65 14.59 -5.27 15.51
C VAL A 65 13.87 -5.83 14.27
N GLY A 66 14.51 -5.89 13.10
CA GLY A 66 13.93 -6.48 11.89
C GLY A 66 14.59 -6.05 10.57
N LEU A 67 14.30 -6.77 9.49
CA LEU A 67 14.64 -6.37 8.11
C LEU A 67 13.78 -5.17 7.70
N HIS A 68 14.32 -4.24 6.90
CA HIS A 68 13.51 -3.15 6.36
C HIS A 68 12.43 -3.73 5.45
N THR A 69 11.25 -3.09 5.40
CA THR A 69 10.13 -3.53 4.54
C THR A 69 10.56 -3.78 3.10
N ALA A 70 11.45 -2.94 2.57
CA ALA A 70 12.01 -3.11 1.23
C ALA A 70 12.77 -4.44 1.05
N ASP A 71 13.56 -4.86 2.04
CA ASP A 71 14.29 -6.13 2.00
C ASP A 71 13.34 -7.33 2.02
N LEU A 72 12.27 -7.24 2.83
CA LEU A 72 11.24 -8.28 2.91
C LEU A 72 10.47 -8.40 1.60
N VAL A 73 10.09 -7.28 0.97
CA VAL A 73 9.42 -7.27 -0.33
C VAL A 73 10.28 -7.99 -1.36
N THR A 74 11.55 -7.60 -1.51
CA THR A 74 12.47 -8.25 -2.45
C THR A 74 12.64 -9.75 -2.15
N LYS A 75 12.82 -10.12 -0.87
CA LYS A 75 13.00 -11.52 -0.44
C LYS A 75 11.79 -12.40 -0.75
N TYR A 76 10.57 -11.90 -0.60
CA TYR A 76 9.37 -12.71 -0.84
C TYR A 76 8.95 -12.70 -2.30
N TYR A 77 9.08 -11.57 -3.00
CA TYR A 77 8.75 -11.47 -4.43
C TYR A 77 9.69 -12.31 -5.30
N SER A 78 10.97 -12.44 -4.92
CA SER A 78 11.93 -13.29 -5.65
C SER A 78 11.60 -14.78 -5.64
N ARG A 79 10.66 -15.22 -4.80
CA ARG A 79 10.20 -16.61 -4.71
C ARG A 79 8.97 -16.90 -5.57
N LEU A 80 8.40 -15.87 -6.20
CA LEU A 80 7.20 -16.01 -7.02
C LEU A 80 7.59 -16.35 -8.45
N SER A 81 6.75 -17.10 -9.16
CA SER A 81 6.95 -17.30 -10.59
C SER A 81 6.55 -16.05 -11.37
N ARG A 82 7.12 -15.88 -12.57
CA ARG A 82 6.74 -14.78 -13.47
C ARG A 82 5.26 -14.80 -13.81
N GLU A 83 4.67 -15.99 -13.98
CA GLU A 83 3.24 -16.17 -14.21
C GLU A 83 2.42 -15.68 -13.00
N LEU A 84 2.85 -15.99 -11.78
CA LEU A 84 2.14 -15.58 -10.58
C LEU A 84 2.21 -14.06 -10.38
N ILE A 85 3.37 -13.43 -10.59
CA ILE A 85 3.46 -11.96 -10.58
C ILE A 85 2.58 -11.34 -11.65
N HIS A 86 2.55 -11.91 -12.85
CA HIS A 86 1.66 -11.40 -13.89
C HIS A 86 0.19 -11.41 -13.45
N ARG A 87 -0.28 -12.54 -12.90
CA ARG A 87 -1.64 -12.66 -12.36
C ARG A 87 -1.93 -11.70 -11.21
N LEU A 88 -0.98 -11.48 -10.31
CA LEU A 88 -1.10 -10.52 -9.21
C LEU A 88 -1.17 -9.08 -9.74
N VAL A 89 -0.28 -8.70 -10.65
CA VAL A 89 -0.29 -7.36 -11.27
C VAL A 89 -1.61 -7.12 -12.02
N THR A 90 -2.11 -8.11 -12.75
CA THR A 90 -3.41 -8.01 -13.43
C THR A 90 -4.57 -7.85 -12.43
N MET A 91 -4.55 -8.58 -11.31
CA MET A 91 -5.59 -8.49 -10.28
C MET A 91 -5.69 -7.09 -9.67
N TYR A 92 -4.56 -6.42 -9.44
CA TYR A 92 -4.48 -5.08 -8.84
C TYR A 92 -4.28 -3.96 -9.87
N ALA A 93 -4.44 -4.21 -11.17
CA ALA A 93 -4.10 -3.26 -12.24
C ALA A 93 -4.79 -1.89 -12.07
N MET A 94 -6.08 -1.89 -11.73
CA MET A 94 -6.84 -0.66 -11.48
C MET A 94 -6.32 0.12 -10.26
N ASP A 95 -5.87 -0.56 -9.21
CA ASP A 95 -5.30 0.10 -8.03
C ASP A 95 -3.95 0.75 -8.39
N PHE A 96 -3.11 0.05 -9.16
CA PHE A 96 -1.85 0.61 -9.65
C PHE A 96 -2.07 1.89 -10.45
N GLU A 97 -3.02 1.87 -11.38
CA GLU A 97 -3.39 3.04 -12.19
C GLU A 97 -3.96 4.17 -11.31
N MET A 98 -4.95 3.86 -10.48
CA MET A 98 -5.65 4.85 -9.66
C MET A 98 -4.73 5.57 -8.66
N PHE A 99 -3.78 4.86 -8.06
CA PHE A 99 -2.87 5.42 -7.04
C PHE A 99 -1.49 5.80 -7.61
N GLY A 100 -1.29 5.67 -8.93
CA GLY A 100 -0.07 6.08 -9.62
C GLY A 100 1.16 5.29 -9.18
N TYR A 101 1.04 3.97 -9.09
CA TYR A 101 2.14 3.06 -8.78
C TYR A 101 2.61 2.32 -10.04
N ASN A 102 3.92 2.22 -10.24
CA ASN A 102 4.50 1.51 -11.37
C ASN A 102 4.54 0.00 -11.08
N SER A 103 3.62 -0.77 -11.66
CA SER A 103 3.59 -2.23 -11.47
C SER A 103 4.75 -2.98 -12.14
N SER A 104 5.44 -2.37 -13.12
CA SER A 104 6.52 -3.03 -13.84
C SER A 104 7.69 -3.41 -12.94
N GLN A 105 7.94 -2.61 -11.88
CA GLN A 105 9.03 -2.85 -10.93
C GLN A 105 8.96 -4.23 -10.25
N TYR A 106 7.77 -4.83 -10.14
CA TYR A 106 7.61 -6.14 -9.48
C TYR A 106 8.02 -7.31 -10.38
N TYR A 107 8.04 -7.11 -11.70
CA TYR A 107 8.56 -8.13 -12.62
C TYR A 107 10.09 -8.25 -12.49
N ASP A 108 10.77 -7.14 -12.20
CA ASP A 108 12.24 -7.11 -12.01
C ASP A 108 12.67 -7.80 -10.71
N MET A 109 11.74 -8.02 -9.77
CA MET A 109 12.00 -8.70 -8.50
C MET A 109 11.95 -10.23 -8.60
N VAL A 110 11.46 -10.78 -9.72
CA VAL A 110 11.42 -12.23 -9.95
C VAL A 110 12.70 -12.65 -10.64
N LEU A 111 13.50 -13.49 -9.97
CA LEU A 111 14.70 -14.08 -10.55
C LEU A 111 14.29 -15.23 -11.49
N PHE A 112 14.99 -15.35 -12.63
CA PHE A 112 14.87 -16.47 -13.56
C PHE A 112 15.58 -17.72 -13.03
#